data_AF-A0A0C1G729-F1
#
_entry.id   AF-A0A0C1G729-F1
#
_cell.length_a   1.000
_cell.length_b   1.000
_cell.length_c   1.000
_cell.angle_alpha   90.00
_cell.angle_beta   90.00
_cell.angle_gamma   90.00
#
_symmetry.space_group_name_H-M   'P 1'
#
loop_
_entity.id
_entity.type
_entity.pdbx_description
1 polymer ?
#
loop_
_entity_poly.entity_id
_entity_poly.type
_entity_poly.pdbx_seq_one_letter_code
_entity_poly.pdbx_strand_id
1 'polypeptide(L)' 'MERSEIISLLEIINQQMSSSILGGMEEDYEELESMGLIKINRESVQWSAAMTPLGNQYLGHD' A
#
# COMPACT_ATOMS: atom_id res chain seq x y z
N MET A 1 9.60 7.10 -4.50
CA MET A 1 9.81 5.81 -5.22
C MET A 1 9.72 5.94 -6.75
N GLU A 2 10.24 4.95 -7.49
CA GLU A 2 9.92 4.77 -8.92
C GLU A 2 8.50 4.20 -9.12
N ARG A 3 7.90 4.47 -10.29
CA ARG A 3 6.53 4.03 -10.61
C ARG A 3 6.35 2.51 -10.56
N SER A 4 7.38 1.76 -10.94
CA SER A 4 7.37 0.29 -10.87
C SER A 4 7.34 -0.22 -9.43
N GLU A 5 8.00 0.46 -8.49
CA GLU A 5 7.98 0.09 -7.06
C GLU A 5 6.62 0.36 -6.44
N ILE A 6 6.00 1.49 -6.78
CA ILE A 6 4.63 1.83 -6.37
C ILE A 6 3.65 0.73 -6.80
N ILE A 7 3.72 0.31 -8.07
CA ILE A 7 2.88 -0.76 -8.62
C ILE A 7 3.12 -2.08 -7.88
N SER A 8 4.39 -2.45 -7.69
CA SER A 8 4.76 -3.69 -6.99
C SER A 8 4.22 -3.71 -5.56
N LEU A 9 4.37 -2.62 -4.80
CA LEU A 9 3.83 -2.50 -3.44
C LEU A 9 2.29 -2.53 -3.43
N LEU A 10 1.63 -1.83 -4.36
CA LEU A 10 0.17 -1.86 -4.49
C LEU A 10 -0.34 -3.28 -4.78
N GLU A 11 0.32 -4.02 -5.66
CA GLU A 11 -0.01 -5.42 -5.93
C GLU A 11 0.22 -6.32 -4.71
N ILE A 12 1.33 -6.13 -3.98
CA ILE A 12 1.60 -6.86 -2.74
C ILE A 12 0.49 -6.59 -1.71
N ILE A 13 0.05 -5.34 -1.56
CA ILE A 13 -1.03 -4.96 -0.63
C ILE A 13 -2.37 -5.56 -1.07
N ASN A 14 -2.62 -5.63 -2.38
CA ASN A 14 -3.80 -6.27 -2.93
C ASN A 14 -3.77 -7.80 -2.72
N GLN A 15 -2.61 -8.44 -2.86
CA GLN A 15 -2.42 -9.89 -2.77
C GLN A 15 -2.28 -10.39 -1.33
N GLN A 16 -1.56 -9.65 -0.47
CA GLN A 16 -1.32 -10.00 0.93
C GLN A 16 -2.40 -9.38 1.83
N MET A 17 -3.48 -10.13 2.04
CA MET A 17 -4.31 -9.94 3.22
C MET A 17 -3.46 -10.24 4.47
N SER A 18 -3.00 -9.20 5.16
CA SER A 18 -2.24 -9.25 6.42
C SER A 18 -0.82 -9.82 6.33
N SER A 19 0.16 -8.95 6.14
CA SER A 19 1.50 -9.13 6.71
C SER A 19 1.91 -7.83 7.38
N SER A 20 2.66 -7.92 8.49
CA SER A 20 3.15 -6.75 9.22
C SER A 20 3.94 -5.85 8.28
N ILE A 21 3.29 -4.77 7.84
CA ILE A 21 3.75 -3.89 6.75
C ILE A 21 5.03 -3.13 7.14
N LEU A 22 5.34 -3.00 8.44
CA LEU A 22 6.40 -2.13 8.93
C LEU A 22 7.56 -2.92 9.53
N GLY A 23 8.22 -3.65 8.63
CA GLY A 23 9.57 -4.17 8.82
C GLY A 23 10.60 -3.36 8.02
N GLY A 24 10.60 -2.02 8.17
CA GLY A 24 11.61 -1.15 7.55
C GLY A 24 11.23 -0.48 6.21
N MET A 25 9.99 -0.62 5.74
CA MET A 25 9.47 0.06 4.53
C MET A 25 8.45 1.16 4.86
N GLU A 26 8.45 1.68 6.10
CA GLU A 26 7.45 2.63 6.60
C GLU A 26 7.29 3.86 5.70
N GLU A 27 8.42 4.44 5.29
CA GLU A 27 8.50 5.61 4.42
C GLU A 27 7.81 5.37 3.07
N ASP A 28 7.97 4.17 2.51
CA ASP A 28 7.37 3.83 1.21
C ASP A 28 5.85 3.74 1.31
N TYR A 29 5.33 3.06 2.34
CA TYR A 29 3.89 2.99 2.56
C TYR A 29 3.30 4.37 2.88
N GLU A 30 4.01 5.21 3.64
CA GLU A 30 3.57 6.59 3.93
C GLU A 30 3.56 7.47 2.68
N GLU A 31 4.52 7.32 1.75
CA GLU A 31 4.46 7.96 0.42
C GLU A 31 3.19 7.52 -0.33
N LEU A 32 2.91 6.22 -0.39
CA LEU A 32 1.73 5.67 -1.08
C LEU A 32 0.41 6.16 -0.45
N GLU A 33 0.37 6.29 0.88
CA GLU A 33 -0.77 6.85 1.61
C GLU A 33 -0.93 8.34 1.33
N SER A 34 0.18 9.10 1.28
CA SER A 34 0.19 10.52 0.93
C SER A 34 -0.28 10.78 -0.51
N MET A 35 0.03 9.86 -1.42
CA MET A 35 -0.49 9.85 -2.79
C MET A 35 -1.97 9.43 -2.86
N GLY A 36 -2.56 8.94 -1.76
CA GLY A 36 -3.93 8.46 -1.69
C GLY A 36 -4.14 7.12 -2.39
N LEU A 37 -3.08 6.35 -2.65
CA LEU A 37 -3.14 5.06 -3.34
C LEU A 37 -3.47 3.92 -2.37
N ILE A 38 -3.02 4.03 -1.12
CA ILE A 38 -3.35 3.10 -0.03
C ILE A 38 -3.79 3.83 1.21
N LYS A 39 -4.30 3.07 2.19
CA LYS A 39 -4.60 3.56 3.53
C LYS A 39 -3.93 2.67 4.56
N ILE A 40 -3.12 3.26 5.44
CA ILE A 40 -2.45 2.50 6.50
C ILE A 40 -3.32 2.52 7.75
N ASN A 41 -3.83 1.35 8.14
CA ASN A 41 -4.55 1.17 9.39
C ASN A 41 -3.54 0.91 10.51
N ARG A 42 -3.09 1.98 11.16
CA ARG A 42 -2.21 1.95 12.35
C ARG A 42 -2.96 1.58 13.64
N GLU A 43 -4.30 1.57 13.59
CA GLU A 43 -5.17 1.18 14.71
C GLU A 43 -5.25 -0.34 14.93
N SER A 44 -4.89 -1.13 13.92
CA SER A 44 -4.82 -2.59 14.05
C SER A 44 -3.53 -3.00 14.75
N VAL A 45 -3.63 -3.97 15.66
CA VAL A 45 -2.49 -4.62 16.36
C VAL A 45 -1.41 -5.09 15.38
N GLN A 46 -1.79 -5.39 14.14
CA GLN A 46 -0.89 -5.51 13.00
C GLN A 46 -1.15 -4.34 12.08
N TRP A 47 -0.16 -3.45 11.91
CA TRP A 47 -0.27 -2.32 10.99
C TRP A 47 -0.59 -2.89 9.60
N SER A 48 -1.77 -2.53 9.09
CA SER A 48 -2.35 -3.14 7.89
C SER A 48 -2.56 -2.08 6.83
N ALA A 49 -1.94 -2.24 5.67
CA ALA A 49 -2.23 -1.42 4.50
C ALA A 49 -3.46 -1.97 3.78
N ALA A 50 -4.38 -1.09 3.42
CA ALA A 50 -5.53 -1.42 2.59
C ALA A 50 -5.45 -0.62 1.28
N MET A 51 -5.69 -1.28 0.16
CA MET A 51 -5.73 -0.62 -1.13
C MET A 51 -6.95 0.30 -1.22
N THR A 52 -6.77 1.50 -1.78
CA THR A 52 -7.87 2.44 -2.03
C THR A 52 -8.38 2.28 -3.47
N PRO A 53 -9.55 2.86 -3.80
CA PRO A 53 -10.03 2.91 -5.18
C PRO A 53 -9.03 3.58 -6.14
N LEU A 54 -8.32 4.61 -5.65
CA LEU A 54 -7.26 5.32 -6.39
C LEU A 54 -6.07 4.41 -6.71
N GLY A 55 -5.63 3.60 -5.73
CA GLY A 55 -4.57 2.60 -5.94
C GLY A 55 -4.95 1.57 -6.99
N ASN A 56 -6.20 1.09 -6.97
CA ASN A 56 -6.70 0.14 -7.96
C ASN A 56 -6.77 0.75 -9.37
N GLN A 57 -7.19 2.01 -9.49
CA GLN A 57 -7.15 2.76 -10.75
C GLN A 57 -5.70 3.00 -11.23
N TYR A 58 -4.77 3.22 -10.30
CA TYR A 58 -3.35 3.43 -10.62
C TYR A 58 -2.69 2.17 -11.19
N LEU A 59 -3.06 0.99 -10.68
CA LEU A 59 -2.67 -0.30 -11.22
C LEU A 59 -3.27 -0.58 -12.61
N GLY A 60 -4.35 0.11 -12.99
CA GLY A 60 -5.01 -0.09 -14.28
C GLY A 60 -5.78 -1.41 -14.37
N HIS A 61 -6.19 -1.98 -13.23
CA HIS A 61 -7.16 -3.07 -13.20
C HIS A 61 -8.55 -2.50 -13.54
N ASP A 62 -8.86 -2.45 -14.84
CA ASP A 62 -10.20 -2.23 -15.41
C ASP A 62 -11.02 -3.53 -15.39
#